data_AF-A0AA42BMC2-F1
#
_entry.id   AF-A0AA42BMC2-F1
#
_cell.length_a   1.000
_cell.length_b   1.000
_cell.length_c   1.000
_cell.angle_alpha   90.00
_cell.angle_beta   90.00
_cell.angle_gamma   90.00
#
_symmetry.space_group_name_H-M   'P 1'
#
loop_
_entity.id
_entity.type
_entity.pdbx_description
1 polymer ?
#
loop_
_entity_poly.entity_id
_entity_poly.type
_entity_poly.pdbx_seq_one_letter_code
_entity_poly.pdbx_strand_id
1 'polypeptide(L)'
;FFTNRYNAKPGQIRVCGKEEWFAPVASGSAAPKQMVVCPCSTGTLSAISIGACDNLIERSADVVLKERGQLILVPREMPLSTIHLENMLK
;
A
#
# COMPACT_ATOMS: atom_id res chain seq x y z
N PHE A 1 -9.10 16.26 -9.47
CA PHE A 1 -8.35 15.92 -10.71
C PHE A 1 -8.72 14.54 -11.24
N PHE A 2 -8.36 13.44 -10.56
CA PHE A 2 -8.53 12.07 -11.09
C PHE A 2 -9.97 11.68 -11.41
N THR A 3 -10.93 12.09 -10.59
CA THR A 3 -12.37 11.87 -10.84
C THR A 3 -12.79 12.40 -12.22
N ASN A 4 -12.36 13.62 -12.56
CA ASN A 4 -12.65 14.23 -13.86
C ASN A 4 -11.87 13.55 -14.98
N ARG A 5 -10.59 13.23 -14.75
CA ARG A 5 -9.72 12.60 -15.76
C ARG A 5 -10.25 11.23 -16.22
N TYR A 6 -10.86 10.47 -15.31
CA TYR A 6 -11.34 9.11 -15.58
C TYR A 6 -12.87 8.99 -15.63
N ASN A 7 -13.58 10.12 -15.69
CA ASN A 7 -15.06 10.18 -15.70
C ASN A 7 -15.71 9.31 -14.60
N ALA A 8 -15.14 9.34 -13.39
CA ALA A 8 -15.62 8.55 -12.26
C ALA A 8 -16.79 9.23 -11.55
N LYS A 9 -17.66 8.44 -10.93
CA LYS A 9 -18.77 8.96 -10.11
C LYS A 9 -18.23 9.73 -8.90
N PRO A 10 -19.01 10.71 -8.35
CA PRO A 10 -18.64 11.38 -7.10
C PRO A 10 -18.36 10.36 -5.99
N GLY A 11 -17.23 10.50 -5.31
CA GLY A 11 -16.80 9.60 -4.21
C GLY A 11 -16.21 8.25 -4.65
N GLN A 12 -16.25 7.89 -5.94
CA GLN A 12 -15.69 6.62 -6.44
C GLN A 12 -14.16 6.57 -6.36
N ILE A 13 -13.50 7.72 -6.53
CA ILE A 13 -12.06 7.87 -6.38
C ILE A 13 -11.80 8.83 -5.23
N ARG A 14 -11.06 8.36 -4.22
CA ARG A 14 -10.56 9.17 -3.11
C ARG A 14 -9.04 9.07 -3.09
N VAL A 15 -8.38 10.21 -3.07
CA VAL A 15 -6.92 10.30 -2.96
C VAL A 15 -6.60 10.79 -1.58
N CYS A 16 -5.69 10.10 -0.90
CA CYS A 16 -5.21 10.46 0.42
C CYS A 16 -3.78 10.99 0.30
N GLY A 17 -3.42 11.98 1.11
CA GLY A 17 -2.05 12.49 1.21
C GLY A 17 -1.09 11.49 1.85
N LYS A 18 0.22 11.70 1.66
CA LYS A 18 1.29 10.83 2.20
C LYS A 18 1.21 10.65 3.72
N GLU A 19 0.81 11.68 4.44
CA GLU A 19 0.74 11.72 5.91
C GLU A 19 -0.69 12.02 6.39
N GLU A 20 -1.70 11.69 5.59
CA GLU A 20 -3.10 11.88 5.95
C GLU A 20 -3.58 10.76 6.89
N TRP A 21 -3.11 10.79 8.14
CA TRP A 21 -3.35 9.73 9.12
C TRP A 21 -4.82 9.56 9.54
N PHE A 22 -5.67 10.54 9.26
CA PHE A 22 -7.11 10.46 9.47
C PHE A 22 -7.86 9.76 8.33
N ALA A 23 -7.15 9.36 7.27
CA ALA A 23 -7.74 8.55 6.21
C ALA A 23 -8.17 7.17 6.74
N PRO A 24 -9.29 6.61 6.25
CA PRO A 24 -9.81 5.33 6.76
C PRO A 24 -8.82 4.16 6.63
N VAL A 25 -7.92 4.24 5.64
CA VAL A 25 -6.89 3.23 5.37
C VAL A 25 -5.83 3.13 6.48
N ALA A 26 -5.71 4.14 7.35
CA ALA A 26 -4.75 4.13 8.47
C ALA A 26 -5.21 3.30 9.68
N SER A 27 -6.48 2.86 9.71
CA SER A 27 -7.10 2.15 10.84
C SER A 27 -7.76 0.85 10.41
N GLY A 28 -7.49 -0.24 11.15
CA GLY A 28 -8.10 -1.55 10.89
C GLY A 28 -9.62 -1.60 11.03
N SER A 29 -10.22 -0.66 11.77
CA SER A 29 -11.69 -0.56 11.91
C SER A 29 -12.40 -0.03 10.66
N ALA A 30 -11.67 0.67 9.78
CA ALA A 30 -12.26 1.36 8.62
C ALA A 30 -11.57 1.04 7.29
N ALA A 31 -10.38 0.43 7.32
CA ALA A 31 -9.61 0.14 6.13
C ALA A 31 -10.28 -0.94 5.25
N PRO A 32 -10.20 -0.84 3.92
CA PRO A 32 -10.53 -1.93 3.03
C PRO A 32 -9.68 -3.18 3.33
N LYS A 33 -10.28 -4.37 3.19
CA LYS A 33 -9.56 -5.64 3.37
C LYS A 33 -8.68 -6.03 2.19
N GLN A 34 -8.70 -5.27 1.11
CA GLN A 34 -7.96 -5.55 -0.12
C GLN A 34 -7.13 -4.32 -0.50
N MET A 35 -5.85 -4.55 -0.78
CA MET A 35 -4.93 -3.49 -1.20
C MET A 35 -3.98 -3.99 -2.27
N VAL A 36 -3.71 -3.13 -3.26
CA VAL A 36 -2.75 -3.40 -4.33
C VAL A 36 -1.75 -2.25 -4.40
N VAL A 37 -0.46 -2.58 -4.41
CA VAL A 37 0.62 -1.62 -4.67
C VAL A 37 1.18 -1.89 -6.06
N CYS A 38 0.89 -1.01 -7.02
CA CYS A 38 1.25 -1.18 -8.42
C CYS A 38 1.68 0.16 -9.07
N PRO A 39 2.95 0.29 -9.52
CA PRO A 39 4.08 -0.60 -9.22
C PRO A 39 4.47 -0.51 -7.74
N CYS A 40 5.10 -1.57 -7.23
CA CYS A 40 5.74 -1.60 -5.91
C CYS A 40 7.25 -1.44 -6.08
N SER A 41 7.81 -0.39 -5.46
CA SER A 41 9.27 -0.21 -5.41
C SER A 41 9.89 -1.19 -4.40
N THR A 42 11.17 -1.54 -4.57
CA THR A 42 11.89 -2.38 -3.59
C THR A 42 12.00 -1.71 -2.22
N GLY A 43 12.05 -0.38 -2.17
CA GLY A 43 12.00 0.39 -0.92
C GLY A 43 10.66 0.25 -0.19
N THR A 44 9.55 0.42 -0.90
CA THR A 44 8.21 0.21 -0.31
C THR A 44 8.01 -1.24 0.12
N LEU A 45 8.44 -2.22 -0.69
CA LEU A 45 8.43 -3.62 -0.32
C LEU A 45 9.21 -3.88 0.98
N SER A 46 10.43 -3.34 1.08
CA SER A 46 11.26 -3.48 2.28
C SER A 46 10.61 -2.82 3.50
N ALA A 47 10.01 -1.65 3.35
CA ALA A 47 9.34 -0.96 4.44
C ALA A 47 8.12 -1.74 4.94
N ILE A 48 7.36 -2.35 4.02
CA ILE A 48 6.23 -3.23 4.36
C ILE A 48 6.73 -4.50 5.06
N SER A 49 7.77 -5.16 4.56
CA SER A 49 8.25 -6.43 5.11
C SER A 49 8.79 -6.33 6.55
N ILE A 50 9.27 -5.14 6.95
CA ILE A 50 9.75 -4.85 8.32
C ILE A 50 8.73 -4.09 9.17
N GLY A 51 7.59 -3.68 8.61
CA GLY A 51 6.55 -2.91 9.32
C GLY A 51 6.97 -1.47 9.67
N ALA A 52 7.75 -0.79 8.82
CA ALA A 52 8.29 0.55 9.10
C ALA A 52 7.21 1.62 9.37
N CYS A 53 6.14 1.62 8.58
CA CYS A 53 4.98 2.52 8.73
C CYS A 53 5.32 4.02 8.71
N ASP A 54 6.31 4.46 7.94
CA ASP A 54 6.77 5.85 7.89
C ASP A 54 5.83 6.77 7.09
N ASN A 55 4.91 6.19 6.30
CA ASN A 55 3.89 6.92 5.56
C ASN A 55 2.60 6.12 5.41
N LEU A 56 1.56 6.78 4.87
CA LEU A 56 0.23 6.21 4.75
C LEU A 56 0.19 4.95 3.87
N ILE A 57 1.04 4.82 2.85
CA ILE A 57 1.08 3.62 2.00
C ILE A 57 1.54 2.41 2.83
N GLU A 58 2.66 2.57 3.53
CA GLU A 58 3.23 1.52 4.38
C GLU A 58 2.28 1.16 5.52
N ARG A 59 1.71 2.17 6.19
CA ARG A 59 0.74 1.95 7.25
C ARG A 59 -0.52 1.26 6.75
N SER A 60 -1.02 1.61 5.56
CA SER A 60 -2.20 0.94 4.99
C SER A 60 -1.92 -0.53 4.71
N ALA A 61 -0.72 -0.85 4.21
CA ALA A 61 -0.32 -2.24 3.98
C ALA A 61 -0.19 -3.03 5.29
N ASP A 62 0.43 -2.44 6.32
CA ASP A 62 0.51 -3.01 7.68
C ASP A 62 -0.88 -3.26 8.29
N VAL A 63 -1.82 -2.32 8.10
CA VAL A 63 -3.21 -2.49 8.52
C VAL A 63 -3.87 -3.66 7.79
N VAL A 64 -3.68 -3.80 6.49
CA VAL A 64 -4.25 -4.92 5.72
C VAL A 64 -3.67 -6.25 6.21
N LEU A 65 -2.36 -6.33 6.46
CA LEU A 65 -1.71 -7.54 6.94
C LEU A 65 -2.19 -7.93 8.34
N LYS A 66 -2.20 -7.00 9.31
CA LYS A 66 -2.61 -7.31 10.69
C LYS A 66 -4.09 -7.70 10.81
N GLU A 67 -4.94 -7.17 9.94
CA GLU A 67 -6.36 -7.53 9.85
C GLU A 67 -6.62 -8.79 8.99
N ARG A 68 -5.56 -9.49 8.57
CA ARG A 68 -5.61 -10.69 7.71
C ARG A 68 -6.38 -10.48 6.41
N GLY A 69 -6.23 -9.30 5.82
CA GLY A 69 -6.71 -8.97 4.48
C GLY A 69 -5.83 -9.52 3.37
N GLN A 70 -6.13 -9.10 2.14
CA GLN A 70 -5.37 -9.45 0.94
C GLN A 70 -4.52 -8.25 0.50
N LEU A 71 -3.21 -8.39 0.61
CA LEU A 71 -2.24 -7.44 0.06
C LEU A 71 -1.57 -8.05 -1.18
N ILE A 72 -1.65 -7.34 -2.30
CA ILE A 72 -0.96 -7.71 -3.56
C ILE A 72 0.10 -6.67 -3.85
N LEU A 73 1.36 -7.11 -3.93
CA LEU A 73 2.48 -6.26 -4.31
C LEU A 73 2.89 -6.60 -5.74
N VAL A 74 3.04 -5.58 -6.59
CA VAL A 74 3.48 -5.74 -7.99
C VAL A 74 4.91 -5.17 -8.12
N PRO A 75 5.94 -5.90 -7.67
CA PRO A 75 7.31 -5.41 -7.71
C PRO A 75 7.77 -5.19 -9.15
N ARG A 76 8.42 -4.05 -9.42
CA ARG A 76 9.02 -3.76 -10.74
C ARG A 76 10.51 -3.45 -10.56
N GLU A 77 11.33 -4.50 -10.53
CA GLU A 77 12.79 -4.42 -10.45
C GLU A 77 13.47 -5.57 -11.19
N MET A 78 14.65 -5.33 -11.76
CA MET A 78 15.51 -6.35 -12.36
C MET A 78 16.96 -5.83 -12.46
N PRO A 79 17.99 -6.58 -12.02
CA PRO A 79 17.94 -7.89 -11.36
C PRO A 79 17.48 -7.82 -9.89
N LEU A 80 17.02 -8.95 -9.35
CA LEU A 80 16.69 -9.07 -7.93
C LEU A 80 17.91 -9.48 -7.12
N SER A 81 18.25 -8.68 -6.11
CA SER A 81 19.27 -9.04 -5.12
C SER A 81 18.69 -10.01 -4.08
N THR A 82 19.56 -10.67 -3.31
CA THR A 82 19.15 -11.50 -2.17
C THR A 82 18.31 -10.71 -1.17
N ILE A 83 18.64 -9.45 -0.92
CA ILE A 83 17.88 -8.55 -0.03
C ILE A 83 16.45 -8.37 -0.54
N HIS A 84 16.27 -8.20 -1.85
CA HIS A 84 14.93 -8.08 -2.43
C HIS A 84 14.14 -9.37 -2.24
N LEU A 85 14.74 -10.53 -2.54
CA LEU A 85 14.09 -11.83 -2.43
C LEU A 85 13.73 -12.21 -0.98
N GLU A 86 14.61 -11.92 -0.02
CA GLU A 86 14.33 -12.12 1.41
C GLU A 86 13.14 -11.28 1.87
N ASN A 87 13.05 -10.02 1.43
CA ASN A 87 11.90 -9.17 1.73
C ASN A 87 10.61 -9.62 1.04
N MET A 88 10.68 -10.28 -0.11
CA MET A 88 9.51 -10.86 -0.78
C MET A 88 9.02 -12.15 -0.11
N LEU A 89 9.89 -12.88 0.58
CA LEU A 89 9.59 -14.19 1.17
C LEU A 89 8.91 -14.10 2.55
N LYS A 90 9.16 -13.03 3.31
CA LYS A 90 8.60 -12.82 4.66
C LYS A 90 7.08 -12.72 4.65
#